data_AF-A0A3D0RA41-F1
#
_entry.id   AF-A0A3D0RA41-F1
#
_cell.length_a   1.000
_cell.length_b   1.000
_cell.length_c   1.000
_cell.angle_alpha   90.00
_cell.angle_beta   90.00
_cell.angle_gamma   90.00
#
_symmetry.space_group_name_H-M   'P 1'
#
loop_
_entity.id
_entity.type
_entity.pdbx_description
1 polymer ?
#
loop_
_entity_poly.entity_id
_entity_poly.type
_entity_poly.pdbx_seq_one_letter_code
_entity_poly.pdbx_strand_id
1 'polypeptide(L)'
;MNKKVLTPTQGLQKIVENVFVELNMLEKSAAIVRHRNFHGSFFLNNLDVTKIEERTSKIRSLSDFLKNEVFTAINKKTPDKPKNFLPIDKSLDEKIKIMHQEIATLSDKDLQAILDKLLKEKIKPLLETQKDNVLAHHAYNPAYFFTFISKIIQIAKNTLGLKTSSQKLIEESAQLINDCTVANRTPASP
;
A
#
# COMPACT_ATOMS: atom_id res chain seq x y z
N MET A 1 7.77 7.78 21.61
CA MET A 1 6.92 6.62 21.29
C MET A 1 7.70 5.67 20.38
N ASN A 2 8.10 4.50 20.89
CA ASN A 2 8.75 3.47 20.08
C ASN A 2 7.75 2.91 19.05
N LYS A 3 7.87 3.30 17.78
CA LYS A 3 7.14 2.63 16.69
C LYS A 3 7.64 1.19 16.65
N LYS A 4 6.81 0.24 17.08
CA LYS A 4 7.09 -1.20 16.97
C LYS A 4 7.36 -1.52 15.50
N VAL A 5 8.60 -1.88 15.18
CA VAL A 5 8.99 -2.31 13.83
C VAL A 5 8.21 -3.57 13.51
N LEU A 6 7.46 -3.55 12.41
CA LEU A 6 6.71 -4.73 11.96
C LEU A 6 7.68 -5.69 11.28
N THR A 7 7.51 -6.98 11.51
CA THR A 7 8.25 -7.99 10.72
C THR A 7 7.76 -7.98 9.26
N PRO A 8 8.56 -8.47 8.29
CA PRO A 8 8.14 -8.62 6.89
C PRO A 8 6.78 -9.29 6.72
N THR A 9 6.54 -10.38 7.46
CA THR A 9 5.28 -11.10 7.48
C THR A 9 4.13 -10.22 7.96
N GLN A 10 4.27 -9.58 9.13
CA GLN A 10 3.24 -8.71 9.70
C GLN A 10 2.93 -7.51 8.80
N GLY A 11 3.96 -6.93 8.20
CA GLY A 11 3.83 -5.81 7.27
C GLY A 11 3.02 -6.17 6.04
N LEU A 12 3.36 -7.27 5.37
CA LEU A 12 2.66 -7.70 4.16
C LEU A 12 1.24 -8.19 4.46
N GLN A 13 1.03 -8.95 5.55
CA GLN A 13 -0.30 -9.37 5.99
C GLN A 13 -1.23 -8.18 6.22
N LYS A 14 -0.73 -7.13 6.90
CA LYS A 14 -1.49 -5.92 7.16
C LYS A 14 -1.78 -5.14 5.89
N ILE A 15 -0.87 -5.11 4.93
CA ILE A 15 -1.11 -4.48 3.62
C ILE A 15 -2.22 -5.22 2.87
N VAL A 16 -2.13 -6.55 2.77
CA VAL A 16 -3.15 -7.38 2.09
C VAL A 16 -4.53 -7.19 2.71
N GLU A 17 -4.62 -7.24 4.03
CA GLU A 17 -5.87 -7.02 4.75
C GLU A 17 -6.48 -5.66 4.41
N ASN A 18 -5.70 -4.57 4.51
CA ASN A 18 -6.19 -3.23 4.19
C ASN A 18 -6.67 -3.13 2.73
N VAL A 19 -5.93 -3.71 1.77
CA VAL A 19 -6.29 -3.69 0.36
C VAL A 19 -7.56 -4.48 0.08
N PHE A 20 -7.73 -5.65 0.70
CA PHE A 20 -8.90 -6.51 0.48
C PHE A 20 -10.16 -5.90 1.09
N VAL A 21 -10.07 -5.36 2.31
CA VAL A 21 -11.18 -4.64 2.96
C VAL A 21 -11.62 -3.44 2.12
N GLU A 22 -10.65 -2.64 1.67
CA GLU A 22 -10.92 -1.46 0.84
C GLU A 22 -11.59 -1.84 -0.48
N LEU A 23 -11.06 -2.85 -1.17
CA LEU A 23 -11.62 -3.33 -2.43
C LEU A 23 -13.06 -3.79 -2.24
N ASN A 24 -13.35 -4.57 -1.20
CA ASN A 24 -14.70 -5.06 -0.92
C ASN A 24 -15.69 -3.91 -0.63
N MET A 25 -15.26 -2.86 0.09
CA MET A 25 -16.08 -1.66 0.31
C MET A 25 -16.37 -0.91 -1.00
N LEU A 26 -15.34 -0.74 -1.83
CA LEU A 26 -15.46 -0.07 -3.12
C LEU A 26 -16.33 -0.87 -4.10
N GLU A 27 -16.20 -2.19 -4.16
CA GLU A 27 -17.02 -3.05 -5.02
C GLU A 27 -18.49 -3.04 -4.63
N LYS A 28 -18.80 -3.04 -3.32
CA LYS A 28 -20.18 -2.84 -2.84
C LYS A 28 -20.72 -1.46 -3.24
N SER A 29 -19.91 -0.42 -3.06
CA SER A 29 -20.28 0.95 -3.43
C SER A 29 -20.53 1.06 -4.94
N ALA A 30 -19.62 0.52 -5.76
CA ALA A 30 -19.71 0.49 -7.21
C ALA A 30 -20.97 -0.26 -7.66
N ALA A 31 -21.29 -1.42 -7.06
CA ALA A 31 -22.48 -2.19 -7.39
C ALA A 31 -23.79 -1.43 -7.10
N ILE A 32 -23.83 -0.62 -6.03
CA ILE A 32 -25.00 0.21 -5.68
C ILE A 32 -25.22 1.32 -6.72
N VAL A 33 -24.14 1.94 -7.19
CA VAL A 33 -24.22 3.08 -8.11
C VAL A 33 -24.25 2.68 -9.58
N ARG A 34 -23.84 1.44 -9.91
CA ARG A 34 -23.82 0.93 -11.28
C ARG A 34 -25.22 0.95 -11.89
N HIS A 35 -25.30 1.33 -13.16
CA HIS A 35 -26.54 1.36 -13.94
C HIS A 35 -27.62 2.32 -13.42
N ARG A 36 -27.26 3.27 -12.53
CA ARG A 36 -28.14 4.35 -12.10
C ARG A 36 -27.70 5.66 -12.76
N ASN A 37 -28.66 6.41 -13.30
CA ASN A 37 -28.42 7.77 -13.76
C ASN A 37 -28.71 8.74 -12.61
N PHE A 38 -27.72 9.54 -12.22
CA PHE A 38 -27.84 10.50 -11.12
C PHE A 38 -28.05 11.93 -11.60
N HIS A 39 -28.47 12.13 -12.85
CA HIS A 39 -28.81 13.45 -13.37
C HIS A 39 -29.93 14.09 -12.51
N GLY A 40 -29.66 15.26 -11.92
CA GLY A 40 -30.60 15.98 -11.04
C GLY A 40 -30.63 15.53 -9.58
N SER A 41 -29.78 14.59 -9.16
CA SER A 41 -29.66 14.18 -7.75
C SER A 41 -28.93 15.26 -6.93
N PHE A 42 -29.49 15.58 -5.75
CA PHE A 42 -28.88 16.53 -4.80
C PHE A 42 -27.61 16.01 -4.11
N PHE A 43 -27.41 14.68 -4.06
CA PHE A 43 -26.40 14.06 -3.18
C PHE A 43 -25.25 13.36 -3.91
N LEU A 44 -25.46 12.94 -5.15
CA LEU A 44 -24.52 12.13 -5.94
C LEU A 44 -24.65 12.55 -7.39
N ASN A 45 -23.54 12.83 -8.08
CA ASN A 45 -23.54 13.11 -9.52
C ASN A 45 -22.78 12.01 -10.28
N ASN A 46 -22.87 12.04 -11.61
CA ASN A 46 -22.21 11.03 -12.46
C ASN A 46 -20.66 11.09 -12.36
N LEU A 47 -20.08 12.23 -12.01
CA LEU A 47 -18.63 12.35 -11.78
C LEU A 47 -18.20 11.60 -10.51
N ASP A 48 -19.02 11.58 -9.47
CA ASP A 48 -18.75 10.79 -8.25
C ASP A 48 -18.80 9.28 -8.54
N VAL A 49 -19.69 8.84 -9.44
CA VAL A 49 -19.74 7.44 -9.90
C VAL A 49 -18.45 7.05 -10.63
N THR A 50 -18.01 7.86 -11.61
CA THR A 50 -16.74 7.64 -12.32
C THR A 50 -15.56 7.53 -11.35
N LYS A 51 -15.51 8.38 -10.32
CA LYS A 51 -14.45 8.33 -9.30
C LYS A 51 -14.49 7.04 -8.47
N ILE A 52 -15.67 6.54 -8.11
CA ILE A 52 -15.81 5.26 -7.41
C ILE A 52 -15.29 4.12 -8.29
N GLU A 53 -15.65 4.12 -9.57
CA GLU A 53 -15.21 3.09 -10.53
C GLU A 53 -13.69 3.13 -10.75
N GLU A 54 -13.11 4.31 -10.93
CA GLU A 54 -11.66 4.48 -11.07
C GLU A 54 -10.90 4.01 -9.83
N ARG A 55 -11.35 4.42 -8.63
CA ARG A 55 -10.75 3.96 -7.37
C ARG A 55 -10.84 2.45 -7.23
N THR A 56 -12.01 1.88 -7.53
CA THR A 56 -12.21 0.43 -7.53
C THR A 56 -11.21 -0.25 -8.45
N SER A 57 -11.01 0.27 -9.66
CA SER A 57 -10.03 -0.25 -10.63
C SER A 57 -8.59 -0.18 -10.11
N LYS A 58 -8.17 0.96 -9.52
CA LYS A 58 -6.82 1.11 -8.97
C LYS A 58 -6.57 0.18 -7.78
N ILE A 59 -7.52 0.08 -6.84
CA ILE A 59 -7.40 -0.82 -5.69
C ILE A 59 -7.46 -2.29 -6.12
N ARG A 60 -8.28 -2.63 -7.12
CA ARG A 60 -8.30 -3.98 -7.71
C ARG A 60 -6.94 -4.34 -8.31
N SER A 61 -6.30 -3.43 -9.04
CA SER A 61 -4.95 -3.64 -9.58
C SER A 61 -3.91 -3.90 -8.48
N LEU A 62 -4.01 -3.22 -7.33
CA LEU A 62 -3.16 -3.49 -6.16
C LEU A 62 -3.42 -4.88 -5.57
N SER A 63 -4.70 -5.26 -5.43
CA SER A 63 -5.10 -6.58 -4.94
C SER A 63 -4.58 -7.69 -5.86
N ASP A 64 -4.74 -7.54 -7.17
CA ASP A 64 -4.27 -8.50 -8.18
C ASP A 64 -2.76 -8.65 -8.15
N PHE A 65 -2.03 -7.54 -8.04
CA PHE A 65 -0.58 -7.57 -7.87
C PHE A 65 -0.15 -8.37 -6.63
N LEU A 66 -0.74 -8.08 -5.47
CA LEU A 66 -0.38 -8.76 -4.22
C LEU A 66 -0.65 -10.26 -4.29
N LYS A 67 -1.81 -10.67 -4.81
CA LYS A 67 -2.14 -12.08 -5.04
C LYS A 67 -1.11 -12.74 -5.96
N ASN A 68 -0.83 -12.12 -7.10
CA ASN A 68 0.06 -12.70 -8.11
C ASN A 68 1.49 -12.85 -7.59
N GLU A 69 2.03 -11.85 -6.90
CA GLU A 69 3.39 -11.90 -6.36
C GLU A 69 3.52 -12.94 -5.23
N VAL A 70 2.55 -13.01 -4.31
CA VAL A 70 2.54 -14.02 -3.24
C VAL A 70 2.47 -15.42 -3.83
N PHE A 71 1.48 -15.71 -4.68
CA PHE A 71 1.34 -17.04 -5.25
C PHE A 71 2.49 -17.42 -6.18
N THR A 72 3.07 -16.46 -6.90
CA THR A 72 4.26 -16.70 -7.72
C THR A 72 5.47 -17.06 -6.85
N ALA A 73 5.68 -16.38 -5.73
CA ALA A 73 6.75 -16.71 -4.79
C ALA A 73 6.58 -18.13 -4.19
N ILE A 74 5.34 -18.53 -3.90
CA ILE A 74 5.03 -19.85 -3.34
C ILE A 74 5.18 -20.96 -4.39
N ASN A 75 4.59 -20.78 -5.57
CA ASN A 75 4.65 -21.75 -6.65
C ASN A 75 6.10 -21.99 -7.13
N LYS A 76 7.00 -21.00 -7.01
CA LYS A 76 8.44 -21.18 -7.26
C LYS A 76 9.13 -22.11 -6.25
N LYS A 77 8.65 -22.18 -5.00
CA LYS A 77 9.19 -23.05 -3.96
C LYS A 77 8.64 -24.48 -4.03
N THR A 78 7.44 -24.64 -4.58
CA THR A 78 6.77 -25.94 -4.69
C THR A 78 6.34 -26.20 -6.12
N PRO A 79 7.30 -26.38 -7.06
CA PRO A 79 7.00 -26.53 -8.48
C PRO A 79 6.14 -27.77 -8.79
N ASP A 80 6.25 -28.81 -7.96
CA ASP A 80 5.54 -30.09 -8.14
C ASP A 80 4.13 -30.10 -7.54
N LYS A 81 3.72 -29.01 -6.87
CA LYS A 81 2.36 -28.88 -6.30
C LYS A 81 1.43 -28.18 -7.30
N PRO A 82 0.11 -28.45 -7.24
CA PRO A 82 -0.87 -27.65 -7.95
C PRO A 82 -0.67 -26.16 -7.64
N LYS A 83 -0.78 -25.32 -8.66
CA LYS A 83 -0.62 -23.87 -8.49
C LYS A 83 -1.62 -23.34 -7.47
N ASN A 84 -1.12 -22.55 -6.51
CA ASN A 84 -1.96 -21.89 -5.52
C ASN A 84 -2.70 -20.71 -6.17
N PHE A 85 -3.99 -20.60 -5.86
CA PHE A 85 -4.87 -19.52 -6.30
C PHE A 85 -5.85 -19.14 -5.18
N LEU A 86 -6.36 -17.91 -5.23
CA LEU A 86 -7.41 -17.46 -4.32
C LEU A 86 -8.79 -17.87 -4.87
N PRO A 87 -9.59 -18.66 -4.13
CA PRO A 87 -10.92 -19.07 -4.62
C PRO A 87 -11.88 -17.88 -4.72
N ILE A 88 -12.75 -17.90 -5.74
CA ILE A 88 -13.64 -16.78 -6.08
C ILE A 88 -14.83 -16.71 -5.11
N ASP A 89 -15.39 -17.87 -4.75
CA ASP A 89 -16.58 -18.09 -3.94
C ASP A 89 -16.39 -17.78 -2.44
N LYS A 90 -15.14 -17.61 -2.01
CA LYS A 90 -14.81 -17.36 -0.61
C LYS A 90 -15.19 -15.97 -0.14
N SER A 91 -15.60 -15.88 1.13
CA SER A 91 -15.85 -14.62 1.83
C SER A 91 -14.56 -13.78 1.95
N LEU A 92 -14.72 -12.49 2.26
CA LEU A 92 -13.59 -11.59 2.48
C LEU A 92 -12.63 -12.11 3.56
N ASP A 93 -13.18 -12.56 4.70
CA ASP A 93 -12.37 -13.02 5.83
C ASP A 93 -11.62 -14.31 5.51
N GLU A 94 -12.26 -15.24 4.78
CA GLU A 94 -11.59 -16.45 4.29
C GLU A 94 -10.47 -16.11 3.31
N LYS A 95 -10.69 -15.15 2.40
CA LYS A 95 -9.68 -14.71 1.44
C LYS A 95 -8.47 -14.07 2.14
N ILE A 96 -8.70 -13.24 3.15
CA ILE A 96 -7.65 -12.64 3.97
C ILE A 96 -6.89 -13.73 4.72
N LYS A 97 -7.60 -14.68 5.34
CA LYS A 97 -7.00 -15.80 6.09
C LYS A 97 -6.11 -16.66 5.20
N ILE A 98 -6.56 -17.02 4.00
CA ILE A 98 -5.76 -17.78 3.02
C ILE A 98 -4.48 -17.00 2.72
N MET A 99 -4.59 -15.72 2.31
CA MET A 99 -3.41 -14.92 2.01
C MET A 99 -2.45 -14.81 3.21
N HIS A 100 -2.96 -14.68 4.43
CA HIS A 100 -2.13 -14.63 5.63
C HIS A 100 -1.37 -15.93 5.88
N GLN A 101 -2.01 -17.08 5.68
CA GLN A 101 -1.39 -18.39 5.79
C GLN A 101 -0.29 -18.56 4.75
N GLU A 102 -0.58 -18.22 3.50
CA GLU A 102 0.37 -18.28 2.39
C GLU A 102 1.59 -17.37 2.64
N ILE A 103 1.36 -16.13 3.08
CA ILE A 103 2.42 -15.18 3.46
C ILE A 103 3.30 -15.71 4.61
N ALA A 104 2.72 -16.42 5.58
CA ALA A 104 3.47 -16.98 6.70
C ALA A 104 4.43 -18.11 6.28
N THR A 105 4.26 -18.70 5.09
CA THR A 105 5.19 -19.72 4.56
C THR A 105 6.37 -19.14 3.77
N LEU A 106 6.33 -17.85 3.46
CA LEU A 106 7.38 -17.18 2.69
C LEU A 106 8.55 -16.77 3.58
N SER A 107 9.73 -16.66 2.97
CA SER A 107 10.92 -16.19 3.69
C SER A 107 10.90 -14.66 3.77
N ASP A 108 11.55 -14.09 4.78
CA ASP A 108 11.68 -12.63 4.90
C ASP A 108 12.25 -11.99 3.64
N LYS A 109 13.18 -12.66 2.95
CA LYS A 109 13.75 -12.19 1.67
C LYS A 109 12.67 -12.08 0.57
N ASP A 110 11.81 -13.08 0.45
CA ASP A 110 10.71 -13.06 -0.53
C ASP A 110 9.71 -11.95 -0.19
N LEU A 111 9.37 -11.83 1.10
CA LEU A 111 8.43 -10.82 1.59
C LEU A 111 8.96 -9.40 1.37
N GLN A 112 10.24 -9.15 1.64
CA GLN A 112 10.88 -7.87 1.35
C GLN A 112 10.92 -7.58 -0.16
N ALA A 113 11.19 -8.58 -1.00
CA ALA A 113 11.16 -8.41 -2.45
C ALA A 113 9.75 -8.02 -2.96
N ILE A 114 8.71 -8.65 -2.43
CA ILE A 114 7.31 -8.31 -2.77
C ILE A 114 6.99 -6.87 -2.35
N LEU A 115 7.40 -6.45 -1.14
CA LEU A 115 7.20 -5.09 -0.64
C LEU A 115 7.95 -4.04 -1.47
N ASP A 116 9.19 -4.34 -1.88
CA ASP A 116 9.98 -3.44 -2.73
C ASP A 116 9.34 -3.26 -4.11
N LYS A 117 8.91 -4.36 -4.74
CA LYS A 117 8.15 -4.30 -6.00
C LYS A 117 6.83 -3.55 -5.86
N LEU A 118 6.09 -3.76 -4.77
CA LEU A 118 4.85 -3.01 -4.50
C LEU A 118 5.11 -1.50 -4.54
N LEU A 119 6.16 -1.05 -3.84
CA LEU A 119 6.52 0.35 -3.80
C LEU A 119 6.95 0.90 -5.17
N LYS A 120 7.80 0.17 -5.89
CA LYS A 120 8.40 0.62 -7.15
C LYS A 120 7.46 0.50 -8.35
N GLU A 121 6.74 -0.60 -8.48
CA GLU A 121 5.98 -0.96 -9.68
C GLU A 121 4.51 -0.58 -9.61
N LYS A 122 3.96 -0.41 -8.40
CA LYS A 122 2.53 -0.07 -8.24
C LYS A 122 2.33 1.27 -7.57
N ILE A 123 2.94 1.49 -6.40
CA ILE A 123 2.67 2.71 -5.63
C ILE A 123 3.29 3.94 -6.29
N LYS A 124 4.56 3.87 -6.71
CA LYS A 124 5.23 5.01 -7.36
C LYS A 124 4.47 5.47 -8.63
N PRO A 125 4.10 4.60 -9.58
CA PRO A 125 3.30 5.01 -10.73
C PRO A 125 1.94 5.61 -10.36
N LEU A 126 1.25 5.05 -9.34
CA LEU A 126 -0.02 5.61 -8.85
C LEU A 126 0.13 7.06 -8.35
N LEU A 127 1.24 7.37 -7.68
CA LEU A 127 1.55 8.72 -7.22
C LEU A 127 1.96 9.64 -8.37
N GLU A 128 2.66 9.13 -9.39
CA GLU A 128 3.06 9.93 -10.55
C GLU A 128 1.88 10.29 -11.46
N THR A 129 0.87 9.41 -11.54
CA THR A 129 -0.41 9.70 -12.21
C THR A 129 -1.28 10.72 -11.48
N GLN A 130 -0.87 11.25 -10.32
CA GLN A 130 -1.59 12.32 -9.60
C GLN A 130 -1.78 13.61 -10.40
N LYS A 131 -1.05 13.81 -11.50
CA LYS A 131 -1.29 14.94 -12.41
C LYS A 131 -2.67 14.87 -13.07
N ASP A 132 -3.34 13.71 -13.05
CA ASP A 132 -4.71 13.52 -13.49
C ASP A 132 -5.68 13.69 -12.31
N ASN A 133 -6.28 14.88 -12.20
CA ASN A 133 -7.10 15.40 -11.08
C ASN A 133 -8.26 14.52 -10.55
N VAL A 134 -8.58 13.39 -11.20
CA VAL A 134 -9.79 12.60 -10.94
C VAL A 134 -9.74 11.90 -9.57
N LEU A 135 -8.56 11.46 -9.13
CA LEU A 135 -8.40 10.78 -7.83
C LEU A 135 -8.44 11.75 -6.63
N ALA A 136 -8.14 13.03 -6.85
CA ALA A 136 -7.92 14.03 -5.81
C ALA A 136 -9.18 14.71 -5.29
N HIS A 137 -10.31 14.62 -5.99
CA HIS A 137 -11.49 15.41 -5.64
C HIS A 137 -12.69 14.50 -5.39
N HIS A 138 -13.02 14.22 -4.14
CA HIS A 138 -14.35 13.74 -3.77
C HIS A 138 -15.11 14.92 -3.18
N ALA A 139 -16.42 15.04 -3.42
CA ALA A 139 -17.22 16.11 -2.79
C ALA A 139 -17.20 16.05 -1.25
N TYR A 140 -16.90 14.87 -0.67
CA TYR A 140 -16.95 14.62 0.78
C TYR A 140 -15.58 14.33 1.45
N ASN A 141 -14.58 13.83 0.73
CA ASN A 141 -13.22 13.64 1.26
C ASN A 141 -12.18 13.53 0.12
N PRO A 142 -11.54 14.64 -0.28
CA PRO A 142 -10.56 14.68 -1.36
C PRO A 142 -9.28 13.87 -1.05
N ALA A 143 -8.93 13.70 0.23
CA ALA A 143 -7.69 13.06 0.64
C ALA A 143 -7.80 11.55 0.94
N TYR A 144 -9.00 10.95 0.89
CA TYR A 144 -9.23 9.57 1.32
C TYR A 144 -8.31 8.56 0.62
N PHE A 145 -8.29 8.57 -0.72
CA PHE A 145 -7.48 7.64 -1.50
C PHE A 145 -5.98 7.81 -1.20
N PHE A 146 -5.51 9.06 -1.06
CA PHE A 146 -4.11 9.32 -0.70
C PHE A 146 -3.77 8.96 0.73
N THR A 147 -4.74 9.08 1.64
CA THR A 147 -4.59 8.61 3.03
C THR A 147 -4.45 7.09 3.06
N PHE A 148 -5.26 6.38 2.29
CA PHE A 148 -5.15 4.94 2.12
C PHE A 148 -3.78 4.54 1.56
N ILE A 149 -3.35 5.13 0.43
CA ILE A 149 -2.04 4.85 -0.17
C ILE A 149 -0.89 5.19 0.78
N SER A 150 -0.99 6.31 1.51
CA SER A 150 0.01 6.71 2.52
C SER A 150 0.12 5.70 3.66
N LYS A 151 -1.01 5.12 4.10
CA LYS A 151 -1.03 4.03 5.08
C LYS A 151 -0.26 2.81 4.58
N ILE A 152 -0.48 2.40 3.32
CA ILE A 152 0.26 1.29 2.70
C ILE A 152 1.76 1.59 2.61
N ILE A 153 2.14 2.79 2.15
CA ILE A 153 3.54 3.24 2.07
C ILE A 153 4.20 3.19 3.45
N GLN A 154 3.52 3.70 4.48
CA GLN A 154 4.08 3.74 5.82
C GLN A 154 4.31 2.34 6.38
N ILE A 155 3.38 1.41 6.16
CA ILE A 155 3.56 0.01 6.56
C ILE A 155 4.75 -0.60 5.83
N ALA A 156 4.82 -0.47 4.50
CA ALA A 156 5.91 -1.03 3.69
C ALA A 156 7.27 -0.45 4.08
N LYS A 157 7.39 0.88 4.23
CA LYS A 157 8.64 1.54 4.64
C LYS A 157 9.10 1.12 6.03
N ASN A 158 8.18 1.10 7.01
CA ASN A 158 8.50 0.64 8.36
C ASN A 158 8.99 -0.82 8.37
N THR A 159 8.39 -1.66 7.52
CA THR A 159 8.72 -3.09 7.41
C THR A 159 10.08 -3.32 6.76
N LEU A 160 10.41 -2.54 5.73
CA LEU A 160 11.70 -2.59 5.04
C LEU A 160 12.83 -1.86 5.81
N GLY A 161 12.53 -1.27 6.97
CA GLY A 161 13.48 -0.41 7.68
C GLY A 161 13.85 0.87 6.90
N LEU A 162 13.06 1.23 5.88
CA LEU A 162 13.29 2.42 5.07
C LEU A 162 12.89 3.65 5.89
N LYS A 163 13.88 4.49 6.18
CA LYS A 163 13.66 5.74 6.89
C LYS A 163 12.72 6.65 6.10
N THR A 164 11.73 7.20 6.79
CA THR A 164 10.85 8.24 6.24
C THR A 164 11.66 9.49 5.89
N SER A 165 11.15 10.35 4.99
CA SER A 165 11.81 11.62 4.65
C SER A 165 12.08 12.47 5.89
N SER A 166 11.15 12.51 6.84
CA SER A 166 11.34 13.20 8.13
C SER A 166 12.43 12.58 8.99
N GLN A 167 12.58 11.25 8.99
CA GLN A 167 13.69 10.60 9.71
C GLN A 167 15.04 10.86 9.03
N LYS A 168 15.09 10.86 7.69
CA LYS A 168 16.30 11.27 6.96
C LYS A 168 16.68 12.71 7.27
N LEU A 169 15.72 13.63 7.27
CA LEU A 169 15.96 15.04 7.63
C LEU A 169 16.45 15.20 9.07
N ILE A 170 15.90 14.46 10.03
CA ILE A 170 16.36 14.50 11.43
C ILE A 170 17.79 13.96 11.54
N GLU A 171 18.13 12.89 10.83
CA GLU A 171 19.48 12.32 10.84
C GLU A 171 20.49 13.22 10.15
N GLU A 172 20.15 13.77 8.98
CA GLU A 172 20.98 14.78 8.29
C GLU A 172 21.20 16.01 9.18
N SER A 173 20.16 16.46 9.89
CA SER A 173 20.28 17.57 10.85
C SER A 173 21.15 17.21 12.06
N ALA A 174 21.02 16.00 12.61
CA ALA A 174 21.83 15.54 13.73
C ALA A 174 23.30 15.33 13.33
N GLN A 175 23.54 14.86 12.10
CA GLN A 175 24.86 14.73 11.50
C GLN A 175 25.52 16.11 11.35
N LEU A 176 24.80 17.08 10.79
CA LEU A 176 25.25 18.48 10.67
C LEU A 176 25.60 19.09 12.04
N ILE A 177 24.78 18.86 13.07
CA ILE A 177 25.04 19.34 14.43
C ILE A 177 26.32 18.70 14.98
N ASN A 178 26.49 17.39 14.81
CA ASN A 178 27.70 16.68 15.25
C ASN A 178 28.95 17.20 14.53
N ASP A 179 28.90 17.40 13.22
CA ASP A 179 30.01 17.90 12.42
C ASP A 179 30.39 19.34 12.82
N CYS A 180 29.41 20.20 13.09
CA CYS A 180 29.66 21.55 13.65
C CYS A 180 30.29 21.50 15.05
N THR A 181 29.86 20.56 15.92
CA THR A 181 30.48 20.41 17.25
C THR A 181 31.89 19.84 17.20
N VAL A 182 32.25 19.04 16.18
CA VAL A 182 33.61 18.54 15.97
C VAL A 182 34.51 19.63 15.39
N ALA A 183 34.03 20.43 14.45
CA ALA A 183 34.77 21.56 13.89
C ALA A 183 35.18 22.59 14.97
N ASN A 184 34.30 22.86 15.94
CA ASN A 184 34.57 23.74 17.09
C ASN A 184 35.50 23.14 18.16
N ARG A 185 35.88 21.87 18.03
CA ARG A 185 36.84 21.19 18.95
C ARG A 185 38.24 21.08 18.38
N THR A 186 38.49 21.54 17.16
CA THR A 186 39.84 21.65 16.61
C THR A 186 40.47 22.93 17.16
N PRO A 187 41.46 22.87 18.09
CA PRO A 187 42.16 24.07 18.49
C PRO A 187 42.91 24.62 17.27
N ALA A 188 42.83 25.93 17.05
CA ALA A 188 43.70 26.60 16.10
C ALA A 188 45.15 26.30 16.50
N SER A 189 45.84 25.50 15.69
CA SER A 189 47.27 25.29 15.87
C SER A 189 47.99 26.65 15.75
N PRO A 190 48.94 26.94 16.65
CA PRO A 190 49.66 28.21 16.69
C PRO A 190 50.53 28.46 15.45
#